data_AF-A0A2U1K0J1-F1
#
_entry.id   AF-A0A2U1K0J1-F1
#
_cell.length_a   1.000
_cell.length_b   1.000
_cell.length_c   1.000
_cell.angle_alpha   90.00
_cell.angle_beta   90.00
_cell.angle_gamma   90.00
#
_symmetry.space_group_name_H-M   'P 1'
#
loop_
_entity.id
_entity.type
_entity.pdbx_description
1 polymer ?
#
loop_
_entity_poly.entity_id
_entity_poly.type
_entity_poly.pdbx_seq_one_letter_code
_entity_poly.pdbx_strand_id
1 'polypeptide(L)' 'MITEIRIYKLKENTAEMFHKVFTEQSLPMLNRWGVNVVDYGFSLIDDASFHLIRTYDNVVQRQQSQDDFYGSDE' A
#
# COMPACT_ATOMS: atom_id res chain seq x y z
N MET A 1 15.67 -3.95 9.96
CA MET A 1 14.28 -4.17 9.51
C MET A 1 13.44 -2.98 9.91
N ILE A 2 12.59 -2.49 9.01
CA ILE A 2 11.68 -1.36 9.20
C ILE A 2 10.28 -1.79 8.80
N THR A 3 9.30 -1.38 9.59
CA THR A 3 7.88 -1.50 9.23
C THR A 3 7.36 -0.11 8.90
N GLU A 4 6.78 0.03 7.71
CA GLU A 4 6.08 1.23 7.29
C GLU A 4 4.59 0.98 7.40
N ILE A 5 3.88 1.92 8.03
CA ILE A 5 2.42 1.92 8.14
C ILE A 5 1.91 3.18 7.43
N ARG A 6 1.17 2.99 6.34
CA ARG A 6 0.46 4.07 5.65
C ARG A 6 -1.01 4.03 6.04
N ILE A 7 -1.55 5.17 6.44
CA ILE A 7 -2.97 5.35 6.76
C ILE A 7 -3.54 6.37 5.79
N TYR A 8 -4.58 5.98 5.06
CA TYR A 8 -5.28 6.83 4.10
C TYR A 8 -6.63 7.22 4.67
N LYS A 9 -6.97 8.51 4.59
CA LYS A 9 -8.36 8.95 4.69
C LYS A 9 -8.91 9.10 3.29
N LEU A 10 -9.89 8.27 2.95
CA LEU A 10 -10.52 8.22 1.65
C LEU A 10 -11.56 9.33 1.51
N LYS A 11 -11.86 9.69 0.27
CA LYS A 11 -13.00 10.55 -0.03
C LYS A 11 -14.29 9.79 0.26
N GLU A 12 -15.34 10.53 0.58
CA GLU A 12 -16.67 9.95 0.81
C GLU A 12 -17.13 9.12 -0.40
N ASN A 13 -17.77 7.99 -0.12
CA ASN A 13 -18.31 7.05 -1.12
C ASN A 13 -17.28 6.44 -2.09
N THR A 14 -15.98 6.49 -1.80
CA THR A 14 -14.95 5.86 -2.65
C THR A 14 -14.39 4.55 -2.10
N ALA A 15 -14.83 4.10 -0.91
CA ALA A 15 -14.26 2.95 -0.21
C ALA A 15 -14.33 1.65 -1.04
N GLU A 16 -15.50 1.31 -1.57
CA GLU A 16 -15.69 0.10 -2.37
C GLU A 16 -14.81 0.09 -3.64
N MET A 17 -14.83 1.20 -4.39
CA MET A 17 -14.00 1.36 -5.58
C MET A 17 -12.51 1.27 -5.22
N PHE A 18 -12.09 1.94 -4.15
CA PHE A 18 -10.71 1.92 -3.68
C PHE A 18 -10.28 0.49 -3.34
N HIS A 19 -11.10 -0.25 -2.60
CA HIS A 19 -10.80 -1.64 -2.25
C HIS A 19 -10.63 -2.50 -3.50
N LYS A 20 -11.54 -2.35 -4.47
CA LYS A 20 -11.49 -3.09 -5.73
C LYS A 20 -10.21 -2.78 -6.51
N VAL A 21 -9.90 -1.50 -6.73
CA VAL A 21 -8.68 -1.09 -7.44
C VAL A 21 -7.43 -1.53 -6.68
N PHE A 22 -7.43 -1.39 -5.36
CA PHE A 22 -6.29 -1.79 -4.54
C PHE A 22 -6.04 -3.30 -4.66
N THR A 23 -7.07 -4.13 -4.51
CA THR A 23 -6.92 -5.60 -4.50
C THR A 23 -6.70 -6.18 -5.90
N GLU A 24 -7.37 -5.65 -6.92
CA GLU A 24 -7.31 -6.18 -8.28
C GLU A 24 -6.13 -5.62 -9.09
N GLN A 25 -5.58 -4.46 -8.70
CA GLN A 25 -4.52 -3.78 -9.47
C GLN A 25 -3.31 -3.47 -8.61
N SER A 26 -3.46 -2.65 -7.55
CA SER A 26 -2.31 -2.15 -6.79
C SER A 26 -1.54 -3.24 -6.06
N LEU A 27 -2.23 -4.19 -5.42
CA LEU A 27 -1.59 -5.28 -4.71
C LEU A 27 -0.83 -6.23 -5.66
N PRO A 28 -1.41 -6.68 -6.79
CA PRO A 28 -0.65 -7.39 -7.82
C PRO A 28 0.58 -6.61 -8.34
N MET A 29 0.46 -5.29 -8.53
CA MET A 29 1.60 -4.44 -8.92
C MET A 29 2.69 -4.45 -7.85
N LEU A 30 2.36 -4.20 -6.59
CA LEU A 30 3.31 -4.23 -5.47
C LEU A 30 4.03 -5.58 -5.37
N ASN A 31 3.31 -6.68 -5.59
CA ASN A 31 3.88 -8.03 -5.61
C ASN A 31 4.88 -8.24 -6.77
N ARG A 32 4.57 -7.75 -7.98
CA ARG A 32 5.51 -7.81 -9.13
C ARG A 32 6.82 -7.06 -8.84
N TRP A 33 6.72 -5.95 -8.11
CA TRP A 33 7.86 -5.14 -7.69
C TRP A 33 8.59 -5.66 -6.44
N GLY A 34 8.18 -6.81 -5.91
CA GLY A 34 8.84 -7.42 -4.75
C GLY A 34 8.65 -6.65 -3.45
N VAL A 35 7.63 -5.78 -3.37
CA VAL A 35 7.32 -5.05 -2.14
C VAL A 35 6.67 -6.02 -1.15
N ASN A 36 7.29 -6.20 0.03
CA ASN A 36 6.73 -7.06 1.06
C ASN A 36 5.56 -6.38 1.78
N VAL A 37 4.34 -6.68 1.33
CA VAL A 37 3.09 -6.26 1.98
C VAL A 37 2.77 -7.24 3.12
N VAL A 38 2.70 -6.73 4.35
CA VAL A 38 2.42 -7.53 5.55
C VAL A 38 0.92 -7.61 5.80
N ASP A 39 0.22 -6.48 5.68
CA ASP A 39 -1.22 -6.41 5.92
C ASP A 39 -1.80 -5.16 5.24
N TYR A 40 -3.10 -5.20 4.98
CA TYR A 40 -3.86 -4.07 4.49
C TYR A 40 -5.35 -4.25 4.80
N GLY A 41 -6.08 -3.15 4.92
CA GLY A 41 -7.52 -3.22 5.11
C GLY A 41 -8.15 -1.94 5.64
N PHE A 42 -9.47 -1.97 5.76
CA PHE A 42 -10.21 -0.86 6.36
C PHE A 42 -10.08 -0.85 7.88
N SER A 43 -10.27 0.34 8.44
CA SER A 43 -10.50 0.55 9.87
C SER A 43 -11.73 -0.24 10.32
N LEU A 44 -11.70 -0.75 11.55
CA LEU A 44 -12.86 -1.37 12.19
C LEU A 44 -13.90 -0.34 12.67
N ILE A 45 -13.50 0.93 12.74
CA ILE A 45 -14.30 2.02 13.32
C ILE A 45 -15.02 2.82 12.23
N ASP A 46 -14.45 2.89 11.02
CA ASP A 46 -15.02 3.62 9.89
C ASP A 46 -14.64 3.01 8.53
N ASP A 47 -15.48 3.23 7.52
CA ASP A 47 -15.32 2.74 6.15
C ASP A 47 -14.44 3.64 5.26
N ALA A 48 -14.01 4.79 5.78
CA ALA A 48 -13.23 5.78 5.04
C ALA A 48 -11.75 5.79 5.40
N SER A 49 -11.30 4.92 6.31
CA SER A 49 -9.89 4.81 6.70
C SER A 49 -9.33 3.46 6.26
N PHE A 50 -8.22 3.47 5.52
CA PHE A 50 -7.56 2.26 5.04
C PHE A 50 -6.09 2.25 5.46
N HIS A 51 -5.55 1.10 5.83
CA HIS A 51 -4.14 0.93 6.16
C HIS A 51 -3.44 0.03 5.16
N LEU A 52 -2.15 0.30 4.95
CA LEU A 52 -1.22 -0.56 4.22
C LEU A 52 0.07 -0.68 5.02
N ILE A 53 0.45 -1.90 5.38
CA ILE A 53 1.66 -2.21 6.12
C ILE A 53 2.65 -2.90 5.20
N ARG A 54 3.88 -2.37 5.16
CA ARG A 54 4.98 -2.88 4.35
C ARG A 54 6.22 -3.02 5.20
N THR A 55 7.11 -3.96 4.84
CA THR A 55 8.41 -4.09 5.52
C THR A 55 9.57 -3.99 4.56
N TYR A 56 10.67 -3.48 5.09
CA TYR A 56 11.93 -3.28 4.39
C TYR A 56 13.09 -3.68 5.31
N ASP A 57 14.24 -4.02 4.75
CA ASP A 57 15.42 -4.40 5.53
C ASP A 57 16.01 -3.21 6.27
N ASN A 58 16.06 -2.05 5.61
CA ASN A 58 16.60 -0.80 6.14
C ASN A 58 16.08 0.42 5.35
N VAL A 59 16.43 1.64 5.77
CA VAL A 59 15.94 2.88 5.17
C VAL A 59 16.40 3.04 3.72
N VAL A 60 17.63 2.62 3.39
CA VAL A 60 18.19 2.74 2.04
C VAL A 60 17.44 1.83 1.08
N GLN A 61 17.22 0.57 1.45
CA GLN A 61 16.45 -0.38 0.65
C GLN A 61 14.98 0.07 0.49
N ARG A 62 14.38 0.64 1.55
CA ARG A 62 13.05 1.26 1.45
C ARG A 62 13.02 2.36 0.38
N GLN A 63 14.01 3.26 0.40
CA GLN A 63 14.05 4.38 -0.53
C GLN A 63 14.19 3.89 -1.97
N GLN A 64 15.17 3.02 -2.24
CA GLN A 64 15.38 2.44 -3.57
C GLN A 64 14.13 1.72 -4.09
N SER A 65 13.54 0.84 -3.27
CA SER A 65 12.33 0.10 -3.65
C SER A 65 11.15 1.03 -3.98
N GLN A 66 11.00 2.15 -3.27
CA GLN A 66 9.92 3.11 -3.54
C GLN A 66 10.21 3.97 -4.76
N ASP A 67 11.46 4.40 -4.96
CA ASP A 67 11.85 5.19 -6.13
C ASP A 67 11.69 4.37 -7.41
N ASP A 68 12.09 3.10 -7.39
CA ASP A 68 11.94 2.20 -8.52
C ASP A 68 10.46 1.94 -8.84
N PHE A 69 9.64 1.68 -7.82
CA PHE A 69 8.21 1.44 -8.00
C PHE A 69 7.46 2.68 -8.50
N TYR A 70 7.59 3.82 -7.82
CA TYR A 70 6.87 5.04 -8.16
C TYR A 70 7.43 5.77 -9.40
N GLY A 71 8.66 5.45 -9.81
CA GLY A 71 9.27 5.93 -11.04
C GLY A 71 9.00 5.06 -12.27
N SER A 72 8.25 3.97 -12.11
CA SER A 72 7.93 3.05 -13.22
C SER A 72 6.71 3.47 -14.04
N ASP A 73 6.54 2.83 -15.21
CA ASP A 73 5.40 3.02 -16.12
C ASP A 73 4.15 2.19 -15.74
N GLU A 74 4.17 1.48 -14.60
CA GLU A 74 3.01 0.75 -14.06
C GLU A 74 1.95 1.71 -13.51
#